data_AF-A0A920TVW5-F1
#
_entry.id   AF-A0A920TVW5-F1
#
_cell.length_a   1.000
_cell.length_b   1.000
_cell.length_c   1.000
_cell.angle_alpha   90.00
_cell.angle_beta   90.00
_cell.angle_gamma   90.00
#
_symmetry.space_group_name_H-M   'P 1'
#
loop_
_entity.id
_entity.type
_entity.pdbx_description
1 polymer ?
#
loop_
_entity_poly.entity_id
_entity_poly.type
_entity_poly.pdbx_seq_one_letter_code
_entity_poly.pdbx_strand_id
1 'polypeptide(L)' 'MAPLKPLWDEGHMAIVQGVGYPNPNRSHFRSMDIWHTCEPDKIAEEGWLGRAIRDLDPNKENV' A
#
# COMPACT_ATOMS: atom_id res chain seq x y z
N MET A 1 -12.60 -13.51 14.11
CA MET A 1 -11.22 -13.75 14.62
C MET A 1 -10.83 -15.21 14.72
N ALA A 2 -11.75 -16.17 14.91
CA ALA A 2 -11.40 -17.59 15.09
C ALA A 2 -10.43 -18.15 14.01
N PRO A 3 -10.57 -17.84 12.70
CA PRO A 3 -9.59 -18.30 11.70
C PRO A 3 -8.22 -17.59 11.75
N LEU A 4 -8.14 -16.39 12.31
CA LEU A 4 -6.91 -15.59 12.39
C LEU A 4 -6.12 -15.82 13.69
N LYS A 5 -6.77 -16.39 14.72
CA LYS A 5 -6.18 -16.61 16.03
C LYS A 5 -4.93 -17.51 16.02
N PRO A 6 -4.88 -18.62 15.26
CA PRO A 6 -3.65 -19.42 15.17
C PRO A 6 -2.46 -18.62 14.65
N LEU A 7 -2.65 -17.85 13.57
CA LEU A 7 -1.60 -17.00 13.00
C LEU A 7 -1.12 -15.91 13.97
N TRP A 8 -2.03 -15.38 14.79
CA TRP A 8 -1.67 -14.46 15.86
C TRP A 8 -0.84 -15.15 16.95
N ASP A 9 -1.27 -16.32 17.42
CA ASP A 9 -0.59 -17.07 18.49
C ASP A 9 0.80 -17.57 18.05
N GLU A 10 0.97 -17.92 16.79
CA GLU A 10 2.24 -18.34 16.17
C GLU A 10 3.19 -17.17 15.89
N GLY A 11 2.77 -15.92 16.13
CA GLY A 11 3.58 -14.73 15.88
C GLY A 11 3.71 -14.36 14.39
N HIS A 12 2.84 -14.89 13.53
CA HIS A 12 2.80 -14.62 12.09
C HIS A 12 1.95 -13.40 11.70
N MET A 13 1.46 -12.63 12.68
CA MET A 13 0.66 -11.43 12.45
C MET A 13 1.24 -10.21 13.16
N ALA A 14 1.09 -9.06 12.50
CA ALA A 14 1.38 -7.74 13.06
C ALA A 14 0.20 -6.80 12.84
N ILE A 15 0.06 -5.81 13.72
CA ILE A 15 -0.92 -4.73 13.58
C ILE A 15 -0.19 -3.49 13.09
N VAL A 16 -0.63 -2.96 11.96
CA VAL A 16 -0.18 -1.66 11.46
C VAL A 16 -1.26 -0.62 11.77
N GLN A 17 -0.95 0.29 12.68
CA GLN A 17 -1.84 1.39 13.05
C GLN A 17 -1.72 2.54 12.03
N GLY A 18 -2.79 3.34 11.91
CA GLY A 18 -2.76 4.54 11.06
C GLY A 18 -2.83 4.27 9.56
N VAL A 19 -3.32 3.09 9.14
CA VAL A 19 -3.53 2.77 7.72
C VAL A 19 -4.75 3.53 7.20
N GLY A 20 -4.51 4.53 6.35
CA GLY A 20 -5.55 5.34 5.71
C GLY A 20 -5.04 6.73 5.33
N TYR A 21 -5.96 7.57 4.86
CA TYR A 21 -5.69 8.98 4.56
C TYR A 21 -6.87 9.85 5.00
N PRO A 22 -6.64 11.13 5.37
CA PRO A 22 -7.72 12.04 5.76
C PRO A 22 -8.76 12.20 4.66
N ASN A 23 -10.04 12.40 5.03
CA ASN A 23 -11.15 12.63 4.09
C ASN A 23 -11.22 11.56 2.97
N PRO A 24 -11.48 10.28 3.32
CA PRO A 24 -11.42 9.17 2.38
C PRO A 24 -12.36 9.37 1.18
N ASN A 25 -11.85 9.07 -0.01
CA ASN A 25 -12.61 9.18 -1.24
C ASN A 25 -13.65 8.05 -1.31
N ARG A 26 -14.91 8.39 -1.61
CA ARG A 26 -16.02 7.42 -1.66
C ARG A 26 -16.15 6.70 -3.00
N SER A 27 -15.45 7.14 -4.04
CA SER A 27 -15.38 6.43 -5.32
C SER A 27 -14.42 5.25 -5.21
N HIS A 28 -14.88 4.07 -5.59
CA HIS A 28 -14.05 2.87 -5.65
C HIS A 28 -12.82 3.07 -6.56
N PHE A 29 -13.04 3.59 -7.77
CA PHE A 29 -11.98 3.80 -8.76
C PHE A 29 -10.94 4.80 -8.27
N ARG A 30 -11.39 5.93 -7.71
CA ARG A 30 -10.45 6.95 -7.23
C ARG A 30 -9.73 6.47 -5.96
N SER A 31 -10.40 5.77 -5.04
CA SER A 31 -9.72 5.20 -3.87
C SER A 31 -8.63 4.20 -4.25
N MET A 32 -8.89 3.35 -5.25
CA MET A 32 -7.89 2.40 -5.76
C MET A 32 -6.67 3.12 -6.36
N ASP A 33 -6.91 4.16 -7.17
CA ASP A 33 -5.86 5.00 -7.74
C ASP A 33 -5.00 5.67 -6.67
N ILE A 34 -5.62 6.24 -5.62
CA ILE A 34 -4.91 6.85 -4.47
C ILE A 34 -4.00 5.82 -3.79
N TRP A 35 -4.47 4.59 -3.54
CA TRP A 35 -3.65 3.54 -2.90
C TRP A 35 -2.49 3.06 -3.76
N HIS A 36 -2.64 3.04 -5.09
CA HIS A 36 -1.57 2.64 -6.00
C HIS A 36 -0.53 3.74 -6.21
N THR A 37 -0.95 5.01 -6.20
CA THR A 37 -0.09 6.15 -6.49
C THR A 37 0.46 6.85 -5.24
N CYS A 38 -0.16 6.63 -4.09
CA CYS A 38 -0.01 7.42 -2.85
C CYS A 38 -0.32 8.92 -3.04
N GLU A 39 -1.25 9.28 -3.92
CA GLU A 39 -1.56 10.67 -4.25
C GLU A 39 -3.07 10.97 -4.12
N PRO A 40 -3.52 11.59 -3.01
CA PRO A 40 -4.93 11.84 -2.73
C PRO A 40 -5.52 13.04 -3.48
N ASP A 41 -4.70 14.03 -3.85
CA ASP A 41 -5.19 15.36 -4.28
C ASP A 41 -5.29 15.49 -5.80
N LYS A 42 -4.43 14.79 -6.55
CA LYS A 42 -4.40 14.81 -8.02
C LYS A 42 -4.39 13.41 -8.63
N ILE A 43 -4.66 13.32 -9.93
CA ILE A 43 -4.46 12.08 -10.68
C ILE A 43 -2.95 11.95 -10.93
N ALA A 44 -2.38 10.82 -10.53
CA ALA A 44 -0.98 10.51 -10.74
C ALA A 44 -0.87 9.32 -11.70
N GLU A 45 0.15 9.34 -12.55
CA GLU A 45 0.35 8.30 -13.57
C GLU A 45 1.31 7.20 -13.09
N GLU A 46 2.09 7.48 -12.04
CA GLU A 46 3.08 6.55 -11.51
C GLU A 46 2.67 5.97 -10.16
N GLY A 47 2.88 4.66 -9.99
CA GLY A 47 2.68 3.95 -8.73
C GLY A 47 3.86 4.11 -7.76
N TRP A 48 3.59 4.16 -6.45
CA TRP A 48 4.63 4.37 -5.44
C TRP A 48 5.62 3.21 -5.36
N LEU A 49 5.15 1.97 -5.54
CA LEU A 49 6.01 0.78 -5.48
C LEU A 49 7.00 0.75 -6.65
N GLY A 50 6.54 1.12 -7.85
CA GLY A 50 7.41 1.22 -9.03
C GLY A 50 8.50 2.29 -8.84
N ARG A 51 8.15 3.44 -8.24
CA ARG A 51 9.14 4.47 -7.87
C ARG A 51 10.14 3.93 -6.85
N ALA A 52 9.66 3.29 -5.77
CA ALA A 52 10.52 2.76 -4.72
C ALA A 52 11.50 1.69 -5.25
N ILE A 53 11.05 0.78 -6.12
CA ILE A 53 11.93 -0.23 -6.73
C ILE A 53 12.99 0.43 -7.61
N ARG A 54 12.62 1.44 -8.41
CA ARG A 54 13.57 2.21 -9.24
C ARG A 54 14.63 2.92 -8.40
N ASP A 55 14.27 3.40 -7.21
CA ASP A 55 15.21 4.03 -6.29
C ASP A 55 16.11 3.01 -5.58
N LEU A 56 15.58 1.81 -5.27
CA LEU A 56 16.32 0.72 -4.62
C LEU A 56 17.25 -0.03 -5.58
N ASP A 57 16.85 -0.21 -6.83
CA ASP A 57 17.61 -0.89 -7.88
C ASP A 57 17.64 -0.04 -9.17
N PRO A 58 18.43 1.05 -9.18
CA PRO A 58 18.48 1.95 -10.33
C PRO A 58 19.10 1.32 -11.58
N ASN A 59 19.92 0.28 -11.40
CA ASN A 59 20.61 -0.42 -12.49
C ASN A 59 19.84 -1.63 -13.02
N LYS A 60 18.73 -2.01 -12.37
CA LYS A 60 17.93 -3.21 -12.69
C LYS A 60 18.76 -4.49 -12.64
N GLU A 61 19.60 -4.64 -11.63
CA GLU A 61 20.44 -5.83 -11.47
C GLU A 61 19.64 -7.05 -11.00
N ASN A 62 18.47 -6.84 -10.39
CA ASN A 62 17.61 -7.90 -9.85
C ASN A 62 16.37 -8.21 -10.70
N VAL A 63 16.26 -7.66 -11.92
CA VAL A 63 15.08 -7.76 -12.79
C VAL A 63 15.46 -7.96 -14.25
#